data_AF-A0A1J0U230-F1
#
_entry.id   AF-A0A1J0U230-F1
#
_cell.length_a   1.000
_cell.length_b   1.000
_cell.length_c   1.000
_cell.angle_alpha   90.00
_cell.angle_beta   90.00
_cell.angle_gamma   90.00
#
_symmetry.space_group_name_H-M   'P 1'
#
loop_
_entity.id
_entity.type
_entity.pdbx_description
1 polymer ?
#
loop_
_entity_poly.entity_id
_entity_poly.type
_entity_poly.pdbx_seq_one_letter_code
_entity_poly.pdbx_strand_id
1 'polypeptide(L)'
;MKKLLSILGAITLVGTVTPNVISCHNKKITNSTDISAKDLEVFNEIQTKASEKINQKIKSNTYVDSLKNNLSKIYSKVNKGDTEPYQLKLSNSEDNKLATYFISDFTRIFDSVNRDLQNEYSNYFVNEMPLTLDDERNVIKVTYIDVENLRDKFPASVKPELFSAVRVDYKATIQLKFKQMYASFEISSIYNVAENVSALQVFSDKAVNFLIQNIKDYFNELESTSFSENEIFKPLYDKMIWDFSKNSVALNDTLKNAVKTYIASKKEFKDITMSYNAVDLLEQDQKGDLNYENKGYDGLSTSKDPKELTLSNWIKDKESNWNDIGGITGTDFANFYKTRVASVFNVDDNIDLVLGTFKIKLNYFNIYGLGLAGTIKNKDNEDATITLNLSRSAIDKKLTNWGKIIIAFLNYANGAAINKNQVNFGVPKEIYSKMLTKNQKNGLKDVTKLLVDDFKNADNAKDLEDIESFNLISHPLFPRVKGESRYRDPSALFWDEQTQERWAILFTFGEDLDTGLFYSFASRQQNVETETNNDGVNLGMFKKV
;
A
#
# COMPACT_ATOMS: atom_id res chain seq x y z
N MET A 1 6.57 48.85 2.98
CA MET A 1 8.00 48.96 2.59
C MET A 1 8.80 48.21 3.63
N LYS A 2 9.63 47.19 3.40
CA LYS A 2 10.13 46.42 2.26
C LYS A 2 10.40 45.03 2.92
N LYS A 3 9.85 43.92 2.44
CA LYS A 3 10.46 43.01 1.44
C LYS A 3 11.99 42.89 1.52
N LEU A 4 12.41 41.64 1.28
CA LEU A 4 13.67 41.12 0.77
C LEU A 4 14.55 40.41 1.81
N LEU A 5 14.57 39.07 1.77
CA LEU A 5 15.38 38.22 0.86
C LEU A 5 16.85 38.25 1.33
N SER A 6 17.61 37.17 1.44
CA SER A 6 17.46 35.81 0.90
C SER A 6 18.80 35.09 1.05
N ILE A 7 18.73 33.77 1.26
CA ILE A 7 19.47 32.75 0.48
C ILE A 7 20.99 32.60 0.69
N LEU A 8 21.36 31.31 0.77
CA LEU A 8 22.64 30.64 0.49
C LEU A 8 23.72 30.58 1.58
N GLY A 9 23.98 29.34 2.02
CA GLY A 9 25.15 28.95 2.79
C GLY A 9 25.29 27.42 2.92
N ALA A 10 25.47 26.74 1.80
CA ALA A 10 26.19 25.46 1.60
C ALA A 10 26.01 24.31 2.61
N ILE A 11 25.19 23.35 2.17
CA ILE A 11 25.57 21.95 1.98
C ILE A 11 27.08 21.81 1.71
N THR A 12 27.82 21.21 2.64
CA THR A 12 28.72 20.04 2.46
C THR A 12 29.48 19.75 3.76
N LEU A 13 29.36 18.53 4.27
CA LEU A 13 30.40 17.65 4.84
C LEU A 13 29.64 16.47 5.47
N VAL A 14 29.49 15.32 4.79
CA VAL A 14 30.47 14.22 4.74
C VAL A 14 31.15 14.02 6.09
N GLY A 15 30.69 13.02 6.84
CA GLY A 15 31.25 12.66 8.14
C GLY A 15 30.41 11.60 8.84
N THR A 16 30.61 10.35 8.47
CA THR A 16 30.18 9.17 9.23
C THR A 16 30.78 9.21 10.64
N VAL A 17 29.95 9.57 11.62
CA VAL A 17 30.11 9.14 13.01
C VAL A 17 28.71 9.15 13.64
N THR A 18 28.08 7.98 13.69
CA THR A 18 26.97 7.73 14.60
C THR A 18 27.52 7.83 16.03
N PRO A 19 27.09 8.79 16.87
CA PRO A 19 27.30 8.61 18.29
C PRO A 19 26.31 7.53 18.73
N ASN A 20 26.84 6.39 19.17
CA ASN A 20 26.09 5.44 19.98
C ASN A 20 25.71 6.13 21.29
N VAL A 21 24.63 6.91 21.26
CA VAL A 21 23.94 7.34 22.47
C VAL A 21 23.15 6.13 22.93
N ILE A 22 23.76 5.34 23.82
CA ILE A 22 23.05 4.36 24.64
C ILE A 22 22.17 5.19 25.59
N SER A 23 20.97 5.53 25.13
CA SER A 23 19.92 6.06 25.99
C SER A 23 19.47 4.91 26.89
N CYS A 24 19.76 5.00 28.19
CA CYS A 24 19.08 4.18 29.19
C CYS A 24 17.58 4.50 29.15
N HIS A 25 16.80 3.73 28.39
CA HIS A 25 15.35 3.80 28.45
C HIS A 25 14.88 3.21 29.78
N ASN A 26 14.34 4.06 30.65
CA ASN A 26 13.54 3.65 31.79
C ASN A 26 12.36 2.80 31.27
N LYS A 27 12.44 1.48 31.47
CA LYS A 27 11.44 0.51 31.05
C LYS A 27 10.13 0.73 31.83
N LYS A 28 9.21 1.52 31.29
CA LYS A 28 7.81 1.49 31.71
C LYS A 28 7.13 0.33 31.00
N ILE A 29 6.87 -0.74 31.76
CA ILE A 29 6.12 -1.91 31.31
C ILE A 29 4.67 -1.48 31.07
N THR A 30 4.15 -1.68 29.86
CA THR A 30 2.74 -1.39 29.53
C THR A 30 1.94 -2.70 29.51
N ASN A 31 1.38 -3.09 30.66
CA ASN A 31 0.61 -4.33 30.82
C ASN A 31 -0.87 -4.21 30.37
N SER A 32 -1.21 -3.28 29.47
CA SER A 32 -2.58 -3.17 28.97
C SER A 32 -2.83 -4.22 27.88
N THR A 33 -3.78 -5.12 28.12
CA THR A 33 -4.26 -6.12 27.16
C THR A 33 -5.11 -5.51 26.05
N ASP A 34 -5.63 -4.30 26.23
CA ASP A 34 -6.46 -3.62 25.24
C ASP A 34 -5.60 -3.11 24.07
N ILE A 35 -6.11 -3.29 22.85
CA ILE A 35 -5.49 -2.83 21.60
C ILE A 35 -5.91 -1.38 21.37
N SER A 36 -4.93 -0.47 21.31
CA SER A 36 -5.10 0.93 20.88
C SER A 36 -4.78 1.12 19.39
N ALA A 37 -5.13 2.25 18.77
CA ALA A 37 -4.73 2.51 17.38
C ALA A 37 -3.20 2.67 17.28
N LYS A 38 -2.55 3.17 18.33
CA LYS A 38 -1.08 3.19 18.44
C LYS A 38 -0.47 1.79 18.47
N ASP A 39 -1.12 0.81 19.09
CA ASP A 39 -0.66 -0.58 19.05
C ASP A 39 -0.72 -1.14 17.63
N LEU A 40 -1.78 -0.82 16.88
CA LEU A 40 -1.92 -1.22 15.47
C LEU A 40 -0.87 -0.54 14.58
N GLU A 41 -0.55 0.73 14.84
CA GLU A 41 0.53 1.45 14.14
C GLU A 41 1.89 0.77 14.38
N VAL A 42 2.22 0.49 15.64
CA VAL A 42 3.47 -0.21 16.01
C VAL A 42 3.52 -1.62 15.40
N PHE A 43 2.39 -2.34 15.40
CA PHE A 43 2.30 -3.66 14.78
C PHE A 43 2.61 -3.63 13.28
N ASN A 44 2.00 -2.70 12.54
CA ASN A 44 2.28 -2.52 11.11
C ASN A 44 3.72 -2.07 10.84
N GLU A 45 4.27 -1.21 11.72
CA GLU A 45 5.65 -0.75 11.65
C GLU A 45 6.64 -1.92 11.81
N ILE A 46 6.42 -2.79 12.80
CA ILE A 46 7.26 -3.97 13.03
C ILE A 46 7.22 -4.91 11.81
N GLN A 47 6.03 -5.19 11.27
CA GLN A 47 5.88 -6.04 10.09
C GLN A 47 6.64 -5.49 8.87
N THR A 48 6.50 -4.19 8.63
CA THR A 48 7.15 -3.50 7.50
C THR A 48 8.68 -3.53 7.68
N LYS A 49 9.18 -3.11 8.85
CA LYS A 49 10.62 -3.12 9.16
C LYS A 49 11.23 -4.51 9.12
N ALA A 50 10.52 -5.54 9.60
CA ALA A 50 10.98 -6.92 9.53
C ALA A 50 11.21 -7.34 8.07
N SER A 51 10.22 -7.09 7.22
CA SER A 51 10.29 -7.41 5.79
C SER A 51 11.44 -6.68 5.11
N GLU A 52 11.61 -5.38 5.36
CA GLU A 52 12.70 -4.57 4.81
C GLU A 52 14.08 -5.07 5.27
N LYS A 53 14.30 -5.21 6.58
CA LYS A 53 15.60 -5.60 7.14
C LYS A 53 16.01 -7.01 6.71
N ILE A 54 15.07 -7.96 6.65
CA ILE A 54 15.36 -9.33 6.18
C ILE A 54 15.71 -9.31 4.69
N ASN A 55 14.91 -8.64 3.85
CA ASN A 55 15.18 -8.54 2.40
C ASN A 55 16.52 -7.88 2.09
N GLN A 56 16.92 -6.85 2.84
CA GLN A 56 18.24 -6.22 2.70
C GLN A 56 19.39 -7.20 2.97
N LYS A 57 19.28 -8.03 4.01
CA LYS A 57 20.33 -9.00 4.37
C LYS A 57 20.39 -10.20 3.41
N ILE A 58 19.27 -10.60 2.80
CA ILE A 58 19.25 -11.71 1.83
C ILE A 58 20.00 -11.35 0.54
N LYS A 59 19.98 -10.07 0.12
CA LYS A 59 20.61 -9.62 -1.14
C LYS A 59 22.10 -10.01 -1.27
N SER A 60 22.82 -10.19 -0.16
CA SER A 60 24.25 -10.55 -0.19
C SER A 60 24.54 -12.03 -0.49
N ASN A 61 23.55 -12.93 -0.40
CA ASN A 61 23.77 -14.38 -0.40
C ASN A 61 23.29 -15.09 -1.68
N THR A 62 23.18 -14.37 -2.79
CA THR A 62 22.53 -14.89 -4.01
C THR A 62 23.32 -16.01 -4.71
N TYR A 63 24.63 -16.15 -4.49
CA TYR A 63 25.45 -17.19 -5.14
C TYR A 63 26.03 -18.17 -4.13
N VAL A 64 25.84 -19.46 -4.39
CA VAL A 64 26.24 -20.54 -3.49
C VAL A 64 27.16 -21.52 -4.21
N ASP A 65 28.34 -21.74 -3.63
CA ASP A 65 29.31 -22.73 -4.10
C ASP A 65 28.87 -24.13 -3.64
N SER A 66 28.48 -24.98 -4.58
CA SER A 66 27.94 -26.30 -4.23
C SER A 66 28.99 -27.26 -3.65
N LEU A 67 30.24 -27.12 -4.07
CA LEU A 67 31.35 -27.97 -3.62
C LEU A 67 31.72 -27.63 -2.18
N LYS A 68 31.79 -26.34 -1.83
CA LYS A 68 32.06 -25.90 -0.45
C LYS A 68 30.95 -26.25 0.54
N ASN A 69 29.70 -26.33 0.06
CA ASN A 69 28.53 -26.52 0.92
C ASN A 69 27.93 -27.93 0.84
N ASN A 70 28.59 -28.89 0.18
CA ASN A 70 28.12 -30.27 0.01
C ASN A 70 26.74 -30.39 -0.67
N LEU A 71 26.47 -29.51 -1.63
CA LEU A 71 25.18 -29.42 -2.32
C LEU A 71 25.15 -30.11 -3.69
N SER A 72 26.22 -30.76 -4.15
CA SER A 72 26.31 -31.32 -5.52
C SER A 72 25.17 -32.27 -5.90
N LYS A 73 24.57 -32.97 -4.93
CA LYS A 73 23.39 -33.83 -5.17
C LYS A 73 22.13 -33.04 -5.58
N ILE A 74 22.10 -31.72 -5.42
CA ILE A 74 20.95 -30.90 -5.81
C ILE A 74 20.72 -30.93 -7.32
N TYR A 75 21.77 -31.14 -8.11
CA TYR A 75 21.71 -31.17 -9.57
C TYR A 75 20.92 -32.36 -10.12
N SER A 76 20.84 -33.47 -9.37
CA SER A 76 20.07 -34.64 -9.82
C SER A 76 18.56 -34.50 -9.62
N LYS A 77 18.10 -33.39 -9.03
CA LYS A 77 16.68 -33.12 -8.77
C LYS A 77 15.94 -32.53 -9.96
N VAL A 78 16.67 -31.99 -10.93
CA VAL A 78 16.12 -31.30 -12.11
C VAL A 78 16.98 -31.58 -13.34
N ASN A 79 16.38 -31.52 -14.52
CA ASN A 79 17.02 -31.76 -15.80
C ASN A 79 16.75 -30.62 -16.79
N LYS A 80 17.56 -30.58 -17.84
CA LYS A 80 17.34 -29.68 -18.99
C LYS A 80 15.99 -30.00 -19.64
N GLY A 81 15.14 -28.98 -19.77
CA GLY A 81 13.81 -29.10 -20.35
C GLY A 81 12.68 -29.25 -19.33
N ASP A 82 12.98 -29.41 -18.04
CA ASP A 82 11.96 -29.38 -16.99
C ASP A 82 11.28 -28.00 -16.95
N THR A 83 9.96 -27.97 -17.12
CA THR A 83 9.16 -26.74 -17.10
C THR A 83 8.72 -26.35 -15.70
N GLU A 84 8.59 -27.32 -14.81
CA GLU A 84 8.17 -27.12 -13.42
C GLU A 84 9.33 -27.36 -12.46
N PRO A 85 9.49 -26.54 -11.42
CA PRO A 85 10.53 -26.74 -10.43
C PRO A 85 10.27 -27.96 -9.56
N TYR A 86 11.34 -28.66 -9.16
CA TYR A 86 11.26 -29.73 -8.18
C TYR A 86 11.14 -29.15 -6.77
N GLN A 87 10.03 -29.43 -6.08
CA GLN A 87 9.87 -29.05 -4.67
C GLN A 87 10.53 -30.10 -3.75
N LEU A 88 11.51 -29.66 -2.95
CA LEU A 88 12.16 -30.52 -1.97
C LEU A 88 11.13 -31.02 -0.94
N LYS A 89 11.08 -32.33 -0.71
CA LYS A 89 10.19 -32.96 0.27
C LYS A 89 10.92 -33.10 1.60
N LEU A 90 10.61 -32.25 2.59
CA LEU A 90 11.30 -32.26 3.90
C LEU A 90 11.15 -33.59 4.67
N SER A 91 10.14 -34.41 4.35
CA SER A 91 9.98 -35.76 4.89
C SER A 91 10.96 -36.78 4.29
N ASN A 92 11.60 -36.49 3.16
CA ASN A 92 12.64 -37.31 2.56
C ASN A 92 14.02 -36.93 3.11
N SER A 93 14.80 -37.92 3.57
CA SER A 93 16.09 -37.66 4.22
C SER A 93 17.13 -36.97 3.33
N GLU A 94 17.16 -37.25 2.03
CA GLU A 94 18.11 -36.60 1.11
C GLU A 94 17.68 -35.17 0.79
N ASP A 95 16.39 -34.96 0.49
CA ASP A 95 15.86 -33.62 0.24
C ASP A 95 15.98 -32.73 1.48
N ASN A 96 15.75 -33.28 2.68
CA ASN A 96 15.92 -32.56 3.94
C ASN A 96 17.38 -32.10 4.15
N LYS A 97 18.36 -32.94 3.82
CA LYS A 97 19.79 -32.56 3.91
C LYS A 97 20.13 -31.39 2.99
N LEU A 98 19.59 -31.38 1.76
CA LEU A 98 19.76 -30.27 0.83
C LEU A 98 19.05 -29.01 1.32
N ALA A 99 17.82 -29.16 1.81
CA ALA A 99 16.99 -28.08 2.33
C ALA A 99 17.61 -27.37 3.55
N THR A 100 18.26 -28.14 4.43
CA THR A 100 18.85 -27.66 5.70
C THR A 100 19.80 -26.49 5.49
N TYR A 101 20.58 -26.47 4.39
CA TYR A 101 21.47 -25.35 4.10
C TYR A 101 20.71 -24.03 3.94
N PHE A 102 19.69 -24.01 3.07
CA PHE A 102 18.91 -22.81 2.77
C PHE A 102 18.09 -22.35 3.98
N ILE A 103 17.49 -23.30 4.70
CA ILE A 103 16.75 -23.02 5.95
C ILE A 103 17.70 -22.40 6.99
N SER A 104 18.90 -22.97 7.18
CA SER A 104 19.86 -22.48 8.18
C SER A 104 20.40 -21.09 7.82
N ASP A 105 20.70 -20.85 6.54
CA ASP A 105 21.17 -19.53 6.09
C ASP A 105 20.12 -18.45 6.35
N PHE A 106 18.86 -18.71 5.96
CA PHE A 106 17.76 -17.79 6.21
C PHE A 106 17.48 -17.62 7.70
N THR A 107 17.46 -18.70 8.48
CA THR A 107 17.20 -18.66 9.93
C THR A 107 18.22 -17.78 10.64
N ARG A 108 19.50 -17.84 10.24
CA ARG A 108 20.54 -16.94 10.77
C ARG A 108 20.25 -15.46 10.48
N ILE A 109 19.77 -15.14 9.28
CA ILE A 109 19.38 -13.78 8.90
C ILE A 109 18.15 -13.34 9.73
N PHE A 110 17.13 -14.19 9.77
CA PHE A 110 15.90 -14.00 10.52
C PHE A 110 16.20 -13.73 12.00
N ASP A 111 16.95 -14.62 12.67
CA ASP A 111 17.31 -14.50 14.08
C ASP A 111 18.07 -13.22 14.39
N SER A 112 18.95 -12.79 13.48
CA SER A 112 19.63 -11.50 13.62
C SER A 112 18.63 -10.35 13.60
N VAL A 113 17.73 -10.29 12.62
CA VAL A 113 16.74 -9.21 12.51
C VAL A 113 15.74 -9.27 13.67
N ASN A 114 15.32 -10.46 14.08
CA ASN A 114 14.38 -10.67 15.18
C ASN A 114 14.94 -10.16 16.50
N ARG A 115 16.24 -10.39 16.78
CA ARG A 115 16.96 -9.79 17.92
C ARG A 115 17.06 -8.27 17.80
N ASP A 116 17.35 -7.74 16.61
CA ASP A 116 17.42 -6.29 16.40
C ASP A 116 16.06 -5.64 16.70
N LEU A 117 14.96 -6.23 16.24
CA LEU A 117 13.59 -5.77 16.52
C LEU A 117 13.22 -5.92 18.00
N GLN A 118 13.58 -7.03 18.65
CA GLN A 118 13.35 -7.21 20.09
C GLN A 118 14.02 -6.09 20.91
N ASN A 119 15.25 -5.73 20.56
CA ASN A 119 15.97 -4.64 21.23
C ASN A 119 15.31 -3.28 20.99
N GLU A 120 14.95 -3.00 19.72
CA GLU A 120 14.30 -1.75 19.29
C GLU A 120 12.93 -1.55 19.97
N TYR A 121 12.15 -2.62 20.10
CA TYR A 121 10.81 -2.63 20.71
C TYR A 121 10.81 -3.32 22.09
N SER A 122 11.90 -3.21 22.84
CA SER A 122 12.13 -3.94 24.10
C SER A 122 11.14 -3.59 25.23
N ASN A 123 10.44 -2.47 25.11
CA ASN A 123 9.33 -2.09 26.00
C ASN A 123 8.05 -2.91 25.76
N TYR A 124 7.92 -3.50 24.57
CA TYR A 124 6.81 -4.39 24.20
C TYR A 124 7.23 -5.87 24.29
N PHE A 125 8.48 -6.19 23.97
CA PHE A 125 9.00 -7.56 23.90
C PHE A 125 10.09 -7.81 24.95
N VAL A 126 9.70 -7.94 26.23
CA VAL A 126 10.67 -8.04 27.34
C VAL A 126 11.40 -9.38 27.35
N ASN A 127 10.67 -10.48 27.15
CA ASN A 127 11.18 -11.86 27.25
C ASN A 127 10.71 -12.76 26.09
N GLU A 128 10.17 -12.16 25.03
CA GLU A 128 9.70 -12.89 23.86
C GLU A 128 10.29 -12.26 22.60
N MET A 129 10.40 -13.05 21.53
CA MET A 129 10.81 -12.55 20.22
C MET A 129 9.58 -12.02 19.47
N PRO A 130 9.70 -10.89 18.75
CA PRO A 130 8.57 -10.33 18.01
C PRO A 130 8.06 -11.26 16.89
N LEU A 131 8.97 -12.01 16.27
CA LEU A 131 8.68 -12.85 15.12
C LEU A 131 8.93 -14.33 15.42
N THR A 132 8.18 -15.20 14.74
CA THR A 132 8.44 -16.64 14.68
C THR A 132 8.45 -17.14 13.24
N LEU A 133 9.23 -18.18 12.95
CA LEU A 133 9.20 -18.90 11.68
C LEU A 133 8.19 -20.05 11.75
N ASP A 134 7.41 -20.19 10.69
CA ASP A 134 6.49 -21.31 10.50
C ASP A 134 7.13 -22.34 9.56
N ASP A 135 7.97 -23.20 10.15
CA ASP A 135 8.80 -24.14 9.40
C ASP A 135 8.00 -25.16 8.59
N GLU A 136 6.75 -25.44 8.99
CA GLU A 136 5.86 -26.37 8.30
C GLU A 136 5.35 -25.82 6.96
N ARG A 137 5.32 -24.49 6.83
CA ARG A 137 4.86 -23.79 5.61
C ARG A 137 6.00 -23.37 4.69
N ASN A 138 7.25 -23.59 5.09
CA ASN A 138 8.40 -23.25 4.28
C ASN A 138 8.44 -24.12 3.02
N VAL A 139 8.70 -23.49 1.88
CA VAL A 139 8.75 -24.17 0.57
C VAL A 139 10.11 -23.92 -0.08
N ILE A 140 10.75 -24.99 -0.53
CA ILE A 140 12.02 -24.92 -1.29
C ILE A 140 11.81 -25.57 -2.65
N LYS A 141 12.05 -24.79 -3.70
CA LYS A 141 11.89 -25.21 -5.09
C LYS A 141 13.23 -25.12 -5.82
N VAL A 142 13.57 -26.15 -6.57
CA VAL A 142 14.81 -26.24 -7.36
C VAL A 142 14.45 -26.15 -8.83
N THR A 143 15.15 -25.30 -9.57
CA THR A 143 14.96 -25.09 -11.02
C THR A 143 16.30 -25.28 -11.73
N TYR A 144 16.28 -25.92 -12.89
CA TYR A 144 17.48 -26.11 -13.72
C TYR A 144 17.98 -24.77 -14.28
N ILE A 145 19.30 -24.58 -14.32
CA ILE A 145 19.97 -23.46 -15.02
C ILE A 145 20.69 -24.02 -16.26
N ASP A 146 20.36 -23.50 -17.45
CA ASP A 146 20.99 -23.90 -18.70
C ASP A 146 22.29 -23.14 -18.95
N VAL A 147 23.35 -23.60 -18.29
CA VAL A 147 24.70 -23.01 -18.36
C VAL A 147 25.25 -23.01 -19.79
N GLU A 148 24.88 -23.98 -20.61
CA GLU A 148 25.29 -24.05 -22.02
C GLU A 148 24.74 -22.87 -22.81
N ASN A 149 23.43 -22.64 -22.74
CA ASN A 149 22.79 -21.50 -23.41
C ASN A 149 23.25 -20.14 -22.83
N LEU A 150 23.49 -20.05 -21.52
CA LEU A 150 24.09 -18.86 -20.90
C LEU A 150 25.48 -18.59 -21.46
N ARG A 151 26.34 -19.60 -21.54
CA ARG A 151 27.70 -19.50 -22.09
C ARG A 151 27.69 -19.07 -23.55
N ASP A 152 26.75 -19.57 -24.34
CA ASP A 152 26.71 -19.33 -25.77
C ASP A 152 26.09 -17.96 -26.11
N LYS A 153 25.10 -17.48 -25.34
CA LYS A 153 24.53 -16.13 -25.51
C LYS A 153 25.30 -15.03 -24.79
N PHE A 154 25.94 -15.34 -23.66
CA PHE A 154 26.63 -14.38 -22.80
C PHE A 154 28.07 -14.83 -22.50
N PRO A 155 28.93 -15.03 -23.52
CA PRO A 155 30.22 -15.69 -23.37
C PRO A 155 31.16 -14.91 -22.46
N ALA A 156 31.84 -15.60 -21.53
CA ALA A 156 32.92 -15.04 -20.72
C ALA A 156 34.21 -14.85 -21.54
N SER A 157 35.10 -13.95 -21.11
CA SER A 157 36.37 -13.68 -21.82
C SER A 157 37.29 -14.91 -21.88
N VAL A 158 37.21 -15.77 -20.87
CA VAL A 158 37.76 -17.13 -20.88
C VAL A 158 36.56 -18.07 -20.86
N LYS A 159 36.46 -18.98 -21.84
CA LYS A 159 35.32 -19.90 -21.95
C LYS A 159 35.51 -21.03 -20.93
N PRO A 160 34.78 -21.05 -19.80
CA PRO A 160 34.92 -22.13 -18.83
C PRO A 160 34.37 -23.43 -19.42
N GLU A 161 34.85 -24.56 -18.89
CA GLU A 161 34.21 -25.87 -19.13
C GLU A 161 32.75 -25.84 -18.66
N LEU A 162 31.91 -26.71 -19.24
CA LEU A 162 30.52 -26.84 -18.79
C LEU A 162 30.49 -27.33 -17.35
N PHE A 163 29.60 -26.73 -16.56
CA PHE A 163 29.42 -27.04 -15.14
C PHE A 163 27.92 -27.05 -14.80
N SER A 164 27.58 -27.70 -13.68
CA SER A 164 26.21 -27.80 -13.21
C SER A 164 25.81 -26.57 -12.38
N ALA A 165 24.59 -26.09 -12.61
CA ALA A 165 24.00 -25.02 -11.82
C ALA A 165 22.47 -25.20 -11.68
N VAL A 166 21.93 -24.75 -10.56
CA VAL A 166 20.48 -24.69 -10.29
C VAL A 166 20.11 -23.41 -9.57
N ARG A 167 18.88 -22.95 -9.76
CA ARG A 167 18.25 -21.91 -8.95
C ARG A 167 17.45 -22.57 -7.85
N VAL A 168 17.57 -22.07 -6.63
CA VAL A 168 16.80 -22.50 -5.47
C VAL A 168 15.99 -21.32 -4.96
N ASP A 169 14.66 -21.47 -5.02
CA ASP A 169 13.71 -20.51 -4.49
C ASP A 169 13.28 -20.99 -3.10
N TYR A 170 13.64 -20.24 -2.07
CA TYR A 170 13.22 -20.49 -0.69
C TYR A 170 12.15 -19.50 -0.28
N LYS A 171 11.00 -20.00 0.15
CA LYS A 171 9.88 -19.21 0.64
C LYS A 171 9.67 -19.52 2.11
N ALA A 172 9.90 -18.53 2.97
CA ALA A 172 9.69 -18.62 4.40
C ALA A 172 8.37 -17.95 4.80
N THR A 173 7.63 -18.57 5.70
CA THR A 173 6.46 -17.96 6.33
C THR A 173 6.84 -17.44 7.72
N ILE A 174 6.64 -16.14 7.93
CA ILE A 174 6.90 -15.46 9.19
C ILE A 174 5.57 -15.11 9.84
N GLN A 175 5.53 -15.24 11.16
CA GLN A 175 4.40 -14.82 11.98
C GLN A 175 4.87 -13.69 12.92
N LEU A 176 4.07 -12.64 13.01
CA LEU A 176 4.22 -11.55 13.97
C LEU A 176 3.11 -11.68 15.00
N LYS A 177 3.50 -11.72 16.28
CA LYS A 177 2.58 -11.64 17.40
C LYS A 177 2.86 -10.38 18.20
N PHE A 178 1.84 -9.54 18.39
CA PHE A 178 1.93 -8.35 19.24
C PHE A 178 0.64 -8.24 20.06
N LYS A 179 0.73 -8.43 21.37
CA LYS A 179 -0.44 -8.56 22.26
C LYS A 179 -1.40 -9.65 21.72
N GLN A 180 -2.63 -9.28 21.37
CA GLN A 180 -3.66 -10.15 20.81
C GLN A 180 -3.73 -10.10 19.26
N MET A 181 -2.85 -9.31 18.60
CA MET A 181 -2.81 -9.19 17.15
C MET A 181 -1.84 -10.21 16.54
N TYR A 182 -2.22 -10.73 15.38
CA TYR A 182 -1.48 -11.74 14.65
C TYR A 182 -1.44 -11.36 13.16
N ALA A 183 -0.26 -11.41 12.57
CA ALA A 183 -0.07 -11.32 11.13
C ALA A 183 0.82 -12.47 10.67
N SER A 184 0.57 -12.94 9.46
CA SER A 184 1.45 -13.85 8.76
C SER A 184 1.81 -13.24 7.42
N PHE A 185 3.10 -13.27 7.09
CA PHE A 185 3.63 -12.75 5.83
C PHE A 185 4.77 -13.64 5.34
N GLU A 186 5.04 -13.58 4.06
CA GLU A 186 5.99 -14.48 3.40
C GLU A 186 7.19 -13.68 2.89
N ILE A 187 8.38 -14.25 3.06
CA ILE A 187 9.62 -13.71 2.50
C ILE A 187 10.24 -14.76 1.58
N SER A 188 10.68 -14.32 0.41
CA SER A 188 11.33 -15.18 -0.58
C SER A 188 12.80 -14.83 -0.78
N SER A 189 13.65 -15.85 -0.79
CA SER A 189 15.07 -15.79 -1.14
C SER A 189 15.35 -16.60 -2.40
N ILE A 190 16.27 -16.12 -3.23
CA ILE A 190 16.72 -16.81 -4.43
C ILE A 190 18.21 -17.09 -4.30
N TYR A 191 18.60 -18.35 -4.53
CA TYR A 191 19.99 -18.79 -4.52
C TYR A 191 20.36 -19.43 -5.86
N ASN A 192 21.44 -18.96 -6.48
CA ASN A 192 22.05 -19.58 -7.64
C ASN A 192 23.20 -20.49 -7.17
N VAL A 193 22.96 -21.81 -7.18
CA VAL A 193 23.87 -22.83 -6.68
C VAL A 193 24.68 -23.41 -7.84
N ALA A 194 26.01 -23.31 -7.79
CA ALA A 194 26.88 -23.69 -8.91
C ALA A 194 28.17 -24.37 -8.47
N GLU A 195 28.70 -25.25 -9.33
CA GLU A 195 30.06 -25.80 -9.16
C GLU A 195 31.13 -24.73 -9.42
N ASN A 196 30.86 -23.80 -10.34
CA ASN A 196 31.72 -22.67 -10.66
C ASN A 196 30.97 -21.33 -10.51
N VAL A 197 30.95 -20.82 -9.28
CA VAL A 197 30.26 -19.57 -8.95
C VAL A 197 30.82 -18.37 -9.73
N SER A 198 32.14 -18.26 -9.86
CA SER A 198 32.77 -17.13 -10.55
C SER A 198 32.38 -17.07 -12.02
N ALA A 199 32.33 -18.21 -12.71
CA ALA A 199 31.86 -18.27 -14.09
C ALA A 199 30.37 -17.90 -14.21
N LEU A 200 29.53 -18.42 -13.30
CA LEU A 200 28.09 -18.13 -13.32
C LEU A 200 27.81 -16.64 -13.05
N GLN A 201 28.56 -16.00 -12.16
CA GLN A 201 28.48 -14.57 -11.91
C GLN A 201 28.82 -13.76 -13.16
N VAL A 202 29.88 -14.11 -13.90
CA VAL A 202 30.22 -13.45 -15.17
C VAL A 202 29.09 -13.58 -16.19
N PHE A 203 28.45 -14.76 -16.29
CA PHE A 203 27.29 -14.93 -17.17
C PHE A 203 26.11 -14.09 -16.70
N SER A 204 25.85 -14.03 -15.40
CA SER A 204 24.80 -13.18 -14.82
C SER A 204 25.03 -11.71 -15.14
N ASP A 205 26.24 -11.18 -14.93
CA ASP A 205 26.53 -9.77 -15.17
C ASP A 205 26.30 -9.40 -16.64
N LYS A 206 26.68 -10.29 -17.56
CA LYS A 206 26.42 -10.11 -18.99
C LYS A 206 24.94 -10.22 -19.34
N ALA A 207 24.21 -11.15 -18.73
CA ALA A 207 22.78 -11.31 -18.91
C ALA A 207 21.99 -10.09 -18.36
N VAL A 208 22.39 -9.57 -17.19
CA VAL A 208 21.88 -8.32 -16.61
C VAL A 208 22.15 -7.15 -17.54
N ASN A 209 23.39 -7.00 -18.02
CA ASN A 209 23.74 -5.93 -18.96
C ASN A 209 22.91 -6.02 -20.25
N PHE A 210 22.73 -7.22 -20.81
CA PHE A 210 21.86 -7.43 -21.96
C PHE A 210 20.43 -7.01 -21.66
N LEU A 211 19.85 -7.48 -20.55
CA LEU A 211 18.49 -7.15 -20.15
C LEU A 211 18.31 -5.64 -20.02
N ILE A 212 19.18 -4.97 -19.26
CA ILE A 212 19.16 -3.51 -19.04
C ILE A 212 19.24 -2.76 -20.37
N GLN A 213 20.18 -3.11 -21.26
CA GLN A 213 20.33 -2.41 -22.54
C GLN A 213 19.07 -2.48 -23.41
N ASN A 214 18.29 -3.56 -23.30
CA ASN A 214 17.10 -3.79 -24.12
C ASN A 214 15.79 -3.33 -23.46
N ILE A 215 15.78 -2.97 -22.17
CA ILE A 215 14.58 -2.48 -21.46
C ILE A 215 14.72 -1.08 -20.87
N LYS A 216 15.93 -0.49 -20.86
CA LYS A 216 16.17 0.84 -20.30
C LYS A 216 15.27 1.91 -20.92
N ASP A 217 15.07 1.87 -22.25
CA ASP A 217 14.31 2.92 -22.95
C ASP A 217 12.83 2.84 -22.58
N TYR A 218 12.31 1.62 -22.37
CA TYR A 218 10.96 1.42 -21.84
C TYR A 218 10.77 2.06 -20.47
N PHE A 219 11.73 1.90 -19.56
CA PHE A 219 11.63 2.52 -18.23
C PHE A 219 11.88 4.03 -18.25
N ASN A 220 12.77 4.53 -19.10
CA ASN A 220 12.98 5.97 -19.28
C ASN A 220 11.71 6.67 -19.80
N GLU A 221 10.96 6.04 -20.71
CA GLU A 221 9.67 6.56 -21.18
C GLU A 221 8.64 6.68 -20.04
N LEU A 222 8.67 5.73 -19.09
CA LEU A 222 7.80 5.75 -17.91
C LEU A 222 8.15 6.86 -16.92
N GLU A 223 9.42 7.26 -16.82
CA GLU A 223 9.84 8.38 -15.95
C GLU A 223 9.28 9.73 -16.43
N SER A 224 9.05 9.88 -17.74
CA SER A 224 8.64 11.16 -18.36
C SER A 224 7.14 11.31 -18.60
N THR A 225 6.30 10.33 -18.23
CA THR A 225 4.87 10.33 -18.57
C THR A 225 3.98 10.59 -17.35
N SER A 226 2.95 11.44 -17.50
CA SER A 226 1.93 11.66 -16.47
C SER A 226 1.18 10.36 -16.14
N PHE A 227 1.00 10.08 -14.85
CA PHE A 227 0.27 8.90 -14.36
C PHE A 227 -1.16 8.79 -14.93
N SER A 228 -1.77 9.92 -15.26
CA SER A 228 -3.13 9.98 -15.81
C SER A 228 -3.25 9.71 -17.32
N GLU A 229 -2.15 9.87 -18.06
CA GLU A 229 -2.13 9.79 -19.53
C GLU A 229 -1.44 8.52 -20.01
N ASN A 230 -0.49 7.99 -19.23
CA ASN A 230 0.22 6.78 -19.57
C ASN A 230 -0.74 5.59 -19.63
N GLU A 231 -0.78 4.86 -20.76
CA GLU A 231 -1.70 3.73 -20.96
C GLU A 231 -1.55 2.61 -19.90
N ILE A 232 -0.34 2.43 -19.35
CA ILE A 232 -0.09 1.42 -18.31
C ILE A 232 -0.70 1.85 -16.98
N PHE A 233 -0.59 3.13 -16.61
CA PHE A 233 -1.04 3.64 -15.32
C PHE A 233 -2.46 4.18 -15.32
N LYS A 234 -3.00 4.50 -16.49
CA LYS A 234 -4.34 5.04 -16.67
C LYS A 234 -5.44 4.23 -15.97
N PRO A 235 -5.45 2.88 -15.99
CA PRO A 235 -6.43 2.11 -15.23
C PRO A 235 -6.38 2.34 -13.72
N LEU A 236 -5.18 2.53 -13.15
CA LEU A 236 -5.00 2.86 -11.73
C LEU A 236 -5.47 4.28 -11.43
N TYR A 237 -5.16 5.23 -12.32
CA TYR A 237 -5.66 6.60 -12.24
C TYR A 237 -7.18 6.64 -12.27
N ASP A 238 -7.80 5.91 -13.20
CA ASP A 238 -9.25 5.92 -13.40
C ASP A 238 -10.00 5.34 -12.18
N LYS A 239 -9.42 4.33 -11.54
CA LYS A 239 -9.89 3.72 -10.28
C LYS A 239 -9.51 4.49 -9.00
N MET A 240 -8.81 5.62 -9.12
CA MET A 240 -8.32 6.42 -7.97
C MET A 240 -7.36 5.65 -7.04
N ILE A 241 -6.54 4.74 -7.57
CA ILE A 241 -5.51 4.04 -6.80
C ILE A 241 -4.23 4.89 -6.84
N TRP A 242 -4.16 5.90 -5.96
CA TRP A 242 -3.07 6.90 -5.97
C TRP A 242 -2.15 6.83 -4.74
N ASP A 243 -2.61 6.19 -3.67
CA ASP A 243 -1.83 6.02 -2.43
C ASP A 243 -1.09 4.68 -2.44
N PHE A 244 0.23 4.74 -2.66
CA PHE A 244 1.13 3.59 -2.61
C PHE A 244 1.99 3.57 -1.34
N SER A 245 1.63 4.35 -0.31
CA SER A 245 2.44 4.49 0.91
C SER A 245 2.46 3.24 1.78
N LYS A 246 1.39 2.44 1.72
CA LYS A 246 1.23 1.17 2.46
C LYS A 246 1.20 -0.07 1.57
N ASN A 247 0.59 0.03 0.39
CA ASN A 247 0.37 -1.11 -0.49
C ASN A 247 0.60 -0.69 -1.95
N SER A 248 1.52 -1.38 -2.63
CA SER A 248 1.86 -1.16 -4.04
C SER A 248 1.53 -2.35 -4.93
N VAL A 249 0.75 -3.34 -4.44
CA VAL A 249 0.44 -4.57 -5.18
C VAL A 249 -0.20 -4.29 -6.54
N ALA A 250 -1.22 -3.43 -6.60
CA ALA A 250 -1.90 -3.09 -7.84
C ALA A 250 -0.95 -2.43 -8.86
N LEU A 251 -0.06 -1.56 -8.40
CA LEU A 251 0.96 -0.92 -9.24
C LEU A 251 1.98 -1.95 -9.76
N ASN A 252 2.47 -2.80 -8.86
CA ASN A 252 3.44 -3.83 -9.14
C ASN A 252 2.90 -4.86 -10.15
N ASP A 253 1.66 -5.32 -10.00
CA ASP A 253 1.02 -6.26 -10.93
C ASP A 253 0.78 -5.63 -12.32
N THR A 254 0.36 -4.37 -12.34
CA THR A 254 0.20 -3.58 -13.57
C THR A 254 1.52 -3.51 -14.34
N LEU A 255 2.61 -3.14 -13.67
CA LEU A 255 3.94 -3.05 -14.30
C LEU A 255 4.51 -4.40 -14.68
N LYS A 256 4.31 -5.46 -13.87
CA LYS A 256 4.70 -6.83 -14.22
C LYS A 256 4.07 -7.27 -15.54
N ASN A 257 2.78 -7.04 -15.73
CA ASN A 257 2.07 -7.41 -16.96
C ASN A 257 2.57 -6.59 -18.17
N ALA A 258 2.77 -5.29 -17.99
CA ALA A 258 3.27 -4.41 -19.04
C ALA A 258 4.69 -4.80 -19.48
N VAL A 259 5.59 -5.04 -18.53
CA VAL A 259 6.98 -5.46 -18.80
C VAL A 259 7.05 -6.82 -19.50
N LYS A 260 6.25 -7.81 -19.07
CA LYS A 260 6.17 -9.11 -19.76
C LYS A 260 5.76 -8.95 -21.22
N THR A 261 4.73 -8.12 -21.46
CA THR A 261 4.21 -7.85 -22.80
C THR A 261 5.26 -7.16 -23.65
N TYR A 262 5.96 -6.16 -23.10
CA TYR A 262 7.06 -5.48 -23.76
C TYR A 262 8.17 -6.45 -24.15
N ILE A 263 8.70 -7.25 -23.21
CA ILE A 263 9.78 -8.22 -23.47
C ILE A 263 9.36 -9.22 -24.56
N ALA A 264 8.13 -9.76 -24.48
CA ALA A 264 7.62 -10.70 -25.47
C ALA A 264 7.51 -10.10 -26.88
N SER A 265 7.32 -8.78 -26.99
CA SER A 265 7.23 -8.08 -28.28
C SER A 265 8.58 -7.80 -28.95
N LYS A 266 9.69 -7.90 -28.21
CA LYS A 266 11.03 -7.49 -28.67
C LYS A 266 11.78 -8.66 -29.32
N LYS A 267 12.27 -8.43 -30.53
CA LYS A 267 13.00 -9.44 -31.33
C LYS A 267 14.26 -9.94 -30.64
N GLU A 268 14.89 -9.09 -29.83
CA GLU A 268 16.13 -9.36 -29.11
C GLU A 268 15.96 -10.49 -28.09
N PHE A 269 14.74 -10.73 -27.62
CA PHE A 269 14.42 -11.79 -26.66
C PHE A 269 13.87 -13.07 -27.31
N LYS A 270 13.70 -13.12 -28.63
CA LYS A 270 13.02 -14.24 -29.33
C LYS A 270 13.66 -15.61 -29.07
N ASP A 271 15.00 -15.65 -28.95
CA ASP A 271 15.76 -16.87 -28.70
C ASP A 271 16.34 -16.90 -27.29
N ILE A 272 15.71 -16.21 -26.34
CA ILE A 272 16.13 -16.16 -24.93
C ILE A 272 15.01 -16.76 -24.08
N THR A 273 15.32 -17.81 -23.33
CA THR A 273 14.35 -18.39 -22.39
C THR A 273 14.22 -17.47 -21.18
N MET A 274 13.11 -16.75 -21.11
CA MET A 274 12.76 -15.86 -19.99
C MET A 274 11.69 -16.50 -19.11
N SER A 275 11.85 -16.41 -17.79
CA SER A 275 10.77 -16.70 -16.83
C SER A 275 10.79 -15.67 -15.71
N TYR A 276 9.72 -15.65 -14.89
CA TYR A 276 9.50 -14.59 -13.91
C TYR A 276 9.22 -15.16 -12.52
N ASN A 277 9.87 -14.61 -11.51
CA ASN A 277 9.72 -15.05 -10.12
C ASN A 277 8.46 -14.47 -9.48
N ALA A 278 7.89 -15.19 -8.51
CA ALA A 278 6.76 -14.75 -7.71
C ALA A 278 7.20 -13.76 -6.60
N VAL A 279 7.92 -12.71 -7.00
CA VAL A 279 8.41 -11.63 -6.14
C VAL A 279 7.98 -10.29 -6.72
N ASP A 280 8.08 -9.22 -5.94
CA ASP A 280 7.82 -7.87 -6.45
C ASP A 280 8.87 -7.45 -7.48
N LEU A 281 8.39 -6.78 -8.53
CA LEU A 281 9.21 -6.09 -9.51
C LEU A 281 9.68 -4.75 -8.97
N LEU A 282 8.88 -4.10 -8.12
CA LEU A 282 9.18 -2.79 -7.56
C LEU A 282 9.67 -2.88 -6.12
N GLU A 283 10.65 -2.04 -5.79
CA GLU A 283 11.08 -1.73 -4.43
C GLU A 283 10.81 -0.24 -4.19
N GLN A 284 10.00 0.10 -3.18
CA GLN A 284 9.74 1.51 -2.87
C GLN A 284 11.03 2.13 -2.31
N ASP A 285 11.52 3.17 -3.00
CA ASP A 285 12.72 3.92 -2.60
C ASP A 285 12.33 5.15 -1.78
N GLN A 286 11.28 5.85 -2.21
CA GLN A 286 10.71 7.00 -1.49
C GLN A 286 9.19 6.89 -1.46
N LYS A 287 8.62 7.15 -0.27
CA LYS A 287 7.17 7.28 -0.10
C LYS A 287 6.69 8.51 -0.86
N GLY A 288 5.51 8.41 -1.46
CA GLY A 288 4.83 9.55 -2.07
C GLY A 288 4.34 10.56 -1.05
N ASP A 289 3.90 11.70 -1.56
CA ASP A 289 3.29 12.78 -0.80
C ASP A 289 1.95 12.35 -0.19
N LEU A 290 1.24 11.41 -0.83
CA LEU A 290 -0.05 10.89 -0.35
C LEU A 290 0.11 9.77 0.67
N ASN A 291 -0.72 9.84 1.71
CA ASN A 291 -0.92 8.77 2.68
C ASN A 291 -2.31 8.90 3.34
N TYR A 292 -2.64 7.94 4.20
CA TYR A 292 -3.93 7.91 4.91
C TYR A 292 -4.25 9.18 5.71
N GLU A 293 -3.24 9.87 6.26
CA GLU A 293 -3.46 11.04 7.13
C GLU A 293 -3.76 12.33 6.35
N ASN A 294 -3.37 12.39 5.07
CA ASN A 294 -3.44 13.63 4.30
C ASN A 294 -4.28 13.54 3.02
N LYS A 295 -4.72 12.34 2.60
CA LYS A 295 -5.55 12.17 1.40
C LYS A 295 -7.04 12.45 1.60
N GLY A 296 -7.49 12.60 2.85
CA GLY A 296 -8.91 12.79 3.19
C GLY A 296 -9.13 13.30 4.60
N TYR A 297 -10.39 13.32 5.02
CA TYR A 297 -10.79 13.70 6.37
C TYR A 297 -11.70 12.65 7.00
N ASP A 298 -11.21 12.07 8.09
CA ASP A 298 -11.95 11.19 8.99
C ASP A 298 -12.26 11.94 10.30
N GLY A 299 -13.51 12.37 10.46
CA GLY A 299 -14.00 13.18 11.58
C GLY A 299 -14.01 12.46 12.92
N LEU A 300 -13.65 11.18 12.97
CA LEU A 300 -13.42 10.43 14.21
C LEU A 300 -11.95 10.45 14.65
N SER A 301 -11.01 10.56 13.72
CA SER A 301 -9.58 10.34 13.99
C SER A 301 -8.71 11.58 13.76
N THR A 302 -9.17 12.57 12.98
CA THR A 302 -8.37 13.76 12.67
C THR A 302 -8.57 14.89 13.68
N SER A 303 -7.49 15.57 14.04
CA SER A 303 -7.48 16.69 15.00
C SER A 303 -7.89 18.03 14.40
N LYS A 304 -8.35 18.06 13.14
CA LYS A 304 -8.81 19.29 12.48
C LYS A 304 -10.17 19.69 13.05
N ASP A 305 -10.43 21.00 13.17
CA ASP A 305 -11.73 21.47 13.68
C ASP A 305 -12.85 20.97 12.76
N PRO A 306 -13.76 20.10 13.24
CA PRO A 306 -14.87 19.60 12.43
C PRO A 306 -15.78 20.71 11.90
N LYS A 307 -15.78 21.89 12.53
CA LYS A 307 -16.53 23.05 12.05
C LYS A 307 -15.94 23.64 10.78
N GLU A 308 -14.64 23.50 10.51
CA GLU A 308 -14.01 23.99 9.27
C GLU A 308 -14.20 23.02 8.09
N LEU A 309 -14.66 21.81 8.40
CA LEU A 309 -14.74 20.67 7.48
C LEU A 309 -16.18 20.14 7.37
N THR A 310 -17.15 21.02 7.60
CA THR A 310 -18.54 20.72 7.25
C THR A 310 -18.78 21.02 5.78
N LEU A 311 -19.68 20.26 5.19
CA LEU A 311 -20.14 20.47 3.82
C LEU A 311 -20.86 21.84 3.70
N SER A 312 -21.32 22.42 4.82
CA SER A 312 -21.80 23.81 4.91
C SER A 312 -20.77 24.89 4.53
N ASN A 313 -19.49 24.68 4.84
CA ASN A 313 -18.43 25.65 4.50
C ASN A 313 -18.09 25.67 3.02
N TRP A 314 -18.32 24.56 2.32
CA TRP A 314 -18.22 24.53 0.87
C TRP A 314 -19.37 25.31 0.23
N ILE A 315 -20.59 25.18 0.77
CA ILE A 315 -21.79 25.82 0.23
C ILE A 315 -22.02 27.27 0.72
N LYS A 316 -21.03 27.88 1.39
CA LYS A 316 -20.99 29.29 1.83
C LYS A 316 -22.21 29.72 2.66
N ASP A 317 -22.45 29.04 3.78
CA ASP A 317 -23.47 29.40 4.77
C ASP A 317 -24.94 29.37 4.28
N LYS A 318 -25.25 28.63 3.20
CA LYS A 318 -26.63 28.19 2.91
C LYS A 318 -27.14 27.13 3.90
N GLU A 319 -26.70 27.18 5.16
CA GLU A 319 -26.93 26.16 6.21
C GLU A 319 -28.40 25.83 6.46
N SER A 320 -29.32 26.73 6.10
CA SER A 320 -30.74 26.60 6.40
C SER A 320 -31.54 25.79 5.38
N ASN A 321 -31.01 25.48 4.19
CA ASN A 321 -31.75 24.65 3.22
C ASN A 321 -30.81 23.91 2.26
N TRP A 322 -30.46 22.68 2.63
CA TRP A 322 -29.83 21.67 1.75
C TRP A 322 -30.62 21.42 0.45
N ASN A 323 -31.87 21.87 0.41
CA ASN A 323 -32.75 21.89 -0.76
C ASN A 323 -32.37 22.95 -1.82
N ASP A 324 -31.46 23.89 -1.51
CA ASP A 324 -31.00 24.93 -2.45
C ASP A 324 -29.47 24.94 -2.59
N ILE A 325 -28.91 23.83 -3.07
CA ILE A 325 -27.53 23.78 -3.58
C ILE A 325 -27.41 24.39 -5.00
N GLY A 326 -28.41 25.17 -5.44
CA GLY A 326 -28.41 25.88 -6.71
C GLY A 326 -27.22 26.85 -6.80
N GLY A 327 -26.44 26.71 -7.88
CA GLY A 327 -25.28 27.55 -8.19
C GLY A 327 -23.93 27.01 -7.68
N ILE A 328 -23.91 25.87 -6.99
CA ILE A 328 -22.68 25.23 -6.52
C ILE A 328 -22.12 24.33 -7.62
N THR A 329 -20.81 24.39 -7.83
CA THR A 329 -20.13 23.64 -8.89
C THR A 329 -19.18 22.58 -8.33
N GLY A 330 -18.83 21.58 -9.15
CA GLY A 330 -17.77 20.62 -8.80
C GLY A 330 -16.41 21.30 -8.58
N THR A 331 -16.15 22.44 -9.23
CA THR A 331 -14.91 23.21 -9.03
C THR A 331 -14.88 23.86 -7.64
N ASP A 332 -16.03 24.32 -7.12
CA ASP A 332 -16.12 24.81 -5.74
C ASP A 332 -15.76 23.68 -4.76
N PHE A 333 -16.19 22.45 -5.02
CA PHE A 333 -15.84 21.29 -4.20
C PHE A 333 -14.35 21.01 -4.26
N ALA A 334 -13.78 20.96 -5.46
CA ALA A 334 -12.35 20.70 -5.65
C ALA A 334 -11.50 21.74 -4.88
N ASN A 335 -11.87 23.03 -4.95
CA ASN A 335 -11.19 24.09 -4.21
C ASN A 335 -11.33 23.92 -2.69
N PHE A 336 -12.54 23.61 -2.19
CA PHE A 336 -12.75 23.32 -0.78
C PHE A 336 -11.91 22.12 -0.32
N TYR A 337 -11.93 21.02 -1.08
CA TYR A 337 -11.20 19.80 -0.75
C TYR A 337 -9.70 20.06 -0.66
N LYS A 338 -9.13 20.73 -1.68
CA LYS A 338 -7.70 21.09 -1.70
C LYS A 338 -7.30 22.10 -0.62
N THR A 339 -8.17 22.99 -0.18
CA THR A 339 -7.79 24.05 0.77
C THR A 339 -8.05 23.68 2.23
N ARG A 340 -9.05 22.84 2.49
CA ARG A 340 -9.52 22.52 3.85
C ARG A 340 -9.34 21.04 4.20
N VAL A 341 -9.68 20.14 3.28
CA VAL A 341 -9.70 18.69 3.54
C VAL A 341 -8.31 18.08 3.41
N ALA A 342 -7.69 18.19 2.24
CA ALA A 342 -6.45 17.53 1.87
C ALA A 342 -5.54 18.49 1.09
N SER A 343 -4.77 19.30 1.84
CA SER A 343 -3.90 20.35 1.29
C SER A 343 -2.75 19.83 0.44
N VAL A 344 -2.45 18.54 0.53
CA VAL A 344 -1.48 17.86 -0.33
C VAL A 344 -1.85 17.96 -1.81
N PHE A 345 -3.13 18.09 -2.14
CA PHE A 345 -3.60 18.25 -3.53
C PHE A 345 -3.51 19.70 -4.04
N ASN A 346 -3.14 20.67 -3.20
CA ASN A 346 -2.99 22.07 -3.60
C ASN A 346 -1.60 22.30 -4.20
N VAL A 347 -1.34 21.65 -5.34
CA VAL A 347 -0.08 21.73 -6.07
C VAL A 347 -0.09 22.87 -7.10
N ASP A 348 1.08 23.46 -7.34
CA ASP A 348 1.27 24.51 -8.36
C ASP A 348 1.24 23.93 -9.78
N ASP A 349 1.01 24.75 -10.80
CA ASP A 349 0.89 24.30 -12.20
C ASP A 349 2.16 23.63 -12.75
N ASN A 350 3.31 23.89 -12.13
CA ASN A 350 4.62 23.36 -12.54
C ASN A 350 5.17 22.28 -11.60
N ILE A 351 4.39 21.89 -10.58
CA ILE A 351 4.81 20.92 -9.57
C ILE A 351 3.79 19.80 -9.57
N ASP A 352 4.22 18.61 -9.98
CA ASP A 352 3.39 17.42 -9.88
C ASP A 352 3.39 16.88 -8.45
N LEU A 353 2.29 16.25 -8.07
CA LEU A 353 2.19 15.48 -6.85
C LEU A 353 2.92 14.15 -7.02
N VAL A 354 3.90 13.86 -6.15
CA VAL A 354 4.68 12.62 -6.23
C VAL A 354 3.92 11.51 -5.52
N LEU A 355 3.52 10.47 -6.25
CA LEU A 355 2.82 9.29 -5.69
C LEU A 355 3.79 8.25 -5.12
N GLY A 356 5.07 8.34 -5.50
CA GLY A 356 6.17 7.55 -4.96
C GLY A 356 7.28 7.33 -5.98
N THR A 357 8.44 6.93 -5.47
CA THR A 357 9.62 6.59 -6.27
C THR A 357 9.98 5.13 -6.05
N PHE A 358 10.17 4.38 -7.14
CA PHE A 358 10.32 2.93 -7.10
C PHE A 358 11.54 2.46 -7.89
N LYS A 359 12.36 1.62 -7.28
CA LYS A 359 13.45 0.90 -7.94
C LYS A 359 12.93 -0.37 -8.59
N ILE A 360 13.56 -0.77 -9.70
CA ILE A 360 13.17 -1.98 -10.43
C ILE A 360 14.10 -3.13 -10.03
N LYS A 361 13.53 -4.18 -9.45
CA LYS A 361 14.26 -5.35 -8.94
C LYS A 361 14.55 -6.35 -10.07
N LEU A 362 15.83 -6.69 -10.23
CA LEU A 362 16.28 -7.72 -11.16
C LEU A 362 15.83 -9.12 -10.72
N ASN A 363 15.63 -9.34 -9.42
CA ASN A 363 15.13 -10.60 -8.83
C ASN A 363 13.80 -11.08 -9.43
N TYR A 364 13.06 -10.21 -10.10
CA TYR A 364 11.86 -10.60 -10.82
C TYR A 364 12.15 -11.47 -12.06
N PHE A 365 13.30 -11.30 -12.69
CA PHE A 365 13.64 -11.92 -13.98
C PHE A 365 14.52 -13.16 -13.81
N ASN A 366 14.29 -14.13 -14.67
CA ASN A 366 15.19 -15.26 -14.88
C ASN A 366 15.55 -15.38 -16.36
N ILE A 367 16.82 -15.71 -16.63
CA ILE A 367 17.32 -15.94 -17.97
C ILE A 367 17.93 -17.34 -18.02
N TYR A 368 17.39 -18.23 -18.85
CA TYR A 368 17.80 -19.64 -18.90
C TYR A 368 17.79 -20.34 -17.52
N GLY A 369 16.80 -19.99 -16.68
CA GLY A 369 16.66 -20.50 -15.31
C GLY A 369 17.51 -19.79 -14.26
N LEU A 370 18.54 -19.02 -14.65
CA LEU A 370 19.36 -18.22 -13.73
C LEU A 370 18.53 -17.07 -13.15
N GLY A 371 18.42 -16.99 -11.82
CA GLY A 371 17.78 -15.87 -11.15
C GLY A 371 18.70 -14.66 -11.12
N LEU A 372 18.25 -13.53 -11.66
CA LEU A 372 19.03 -12.29 -11.60
C LEU A 372 18.92 -11.66 -10.21
N ALA A 373 19.87 -10.79 -9.85
CA ALA A 373 19.93 -10.18 -8.53
C ALA A 373 20.25 -8.69 -8.61
N GLY A 374 19.72 -7.94 -7.64
CA GLY A 374 19.96 -6.50 -7.51
C GLY A 374 18.87 -5.65 -8.13
N THR A 375 19.25 -4.44 -8.55
CA THR A 375 18.38 -3.41 -9.13
C THR A 375 18.90 -3.03 -10.50
N ILE A 376 17.98 -2.65 -11.41
CA ILE A 376 18.36 -2.09 -12.70
C ILE A 376 19.15 -0.82 -12.46
N LYS A 377 20.22 -0.62 -13.24
CA LYS A 377 21.05 0.58 -13.21
C LYS A 377 20.77 1.50 -14.39
N ASN A 378 20.83 2.81 -14.17
CA ASN A 378 20.73 3.83 -15.21
C ASN A 378 22.09 4.03 -15.93
N LYS A 379 22.16 5.00 -16.85
CA LYS A 379 23.38 5.30 -17.63
C LYS A 379 24.56 5.77 -16.77
N ASP A 380 24.29 6.33 -15.60
CA ASP A 380 25.26 6.84 -14.64
C ASP A 380 25.66 5.78 -13.58
N ASN A 381 25.23 4.52 -13.78
CA ASN A 381 25.47 3.39 -12.88
C ASN A 381 24.80 3.53 -11.50
N GLU A 382 23.78 4.39 -11.39
CA GLU A 382 22.91 4.52 -10.23
C GLU A 382 21.68 3.62 -10.37
N ASP A 383 20.93 3.37 -9.30
CA ASP A 383 19.67 2.62 -9.39
C ASP A 383 18.68 3.38 -10.31
N ALA A 384 18.14 2.70 -11.32
CA ALA A 384 17.06 3.24 -12.12
C ALA A 384 15.78 3.30 -11.28
N THR A 385 15.10 4.44 -11.33
CA THR A 385 13.93 4.73 -10.49
C THR A 385 12.78 5.25 -11.32
N ILE A 386 11.60 4.68 -11.14
CA ILE A 386 10.36 5.21 -11.68
C ILE A 386 9.75 6.13 -10.63
N THR A 387 9.60 7.40 -10.95
CA THR A 387 8.85 8.36 -10.13
C THR A 387 7.46 8.53 -10.74
N LEU A 388 6.42 8.22 -9.96
CA LEU A 388 5.04 8.40 -10.41
C LEU A 388 4.54 9.77 -10.02
N ASN A 389 4.18 10.56 -11.02
CA ASN A 389 3.76 11.95 -10.85
C ASN A 389 2.32 12.14 -11.32
N LEU A 390 1.56 12.90 -10.55
CA LEU A 390 0.19 13.27 -10.87
C LEU A 390 0.07 14.79 -11.01
N SER A 391 -0.31 15.24 -12.20
CA SER A 391 -0.42 16.66 -12.51
C SER A 391 -1.62 17.31 -11.85
N ARG A 392 -1.53 18.64 -11.64
CA ARG A 392 -2.63 19.44 -11.12
C ARG A 392 -3.91 19.29 -11.94
N SER A 393 -3.81 19.30 -13.27
CA SER A 393 -4.98 19.16 -14.15
C SER A 393 -5.69 17.82 -13.96
N ALA A 394 -4.92 16.74 -13.77
CA ALA A 394 -5.46 15.40 -13.52
C ALA A 394 -6.15 15.31 -12.15
N ILE A 395 -5.59 15.95 -11.13
CA ILE A 395 -6.19 16.08 -9.78
C ILE A 395 -7.50 16.87 -9.86
N ASP A 396 -7.45 18.06 -10.48
CA ASP A 396 -8.58 18.98 -10.59
C ASP A 396 -9.75 18.34 -11.35
N LYS A 397 -9.46 17.57 -12.40
CA LYS A 397 -10.47 16.81 -13.14
C LYS A 397 -11.23 15.85 -12.22
N LYS A 398 -10.51 14.98 -11.49
CA LYS A 398 -11.12 13.94 -10.64
C LYS A 398 -11.86 14.52 -9.45
N LEU A 399 -11.29 15.53 -8.76
CA LEU A 399 -11.97 16.21 -7.67
C LEU A 399 -13.22 16.96 -8.16
N THR A 400 -13.17 17.58 -9.35
CA THR A 400 -14.34 18.24 -9.94
C THR A 400 -15.43 17.24 -10.29
N ASN A 401 -15.08 16.08 -10.86
CA ASN A 401 -16.02 15.00 -11.16
C ASN A 401 -16.66 14.45 -9.89
N TRP A 402 -15.85 14.18 -8.85
CA TRP A 402 -16.37 13.76 -7.55
C TRP A 402 -17.34 14.79 -6.95
N GLY A 403 -16.98 16.08 -7.00
CA GLY A 403 -17.86 17.17 -6.57
C GLY A 403 -19.20 17.20 -7.32
N LYS A 404 -19.18 17.03 -8.66
CA LYS A 404 -20.42 16.93 -9.46
C LYS A 404 -21.28 15.75 -9.04
N ILE A 405 -20.67 14.60 -8.76
CA ILE A 405 -21.38 13.40 -8.30
C ILE A 405 -22.02 13.65 -6.92
N ILE A 406 -21.29 14.26 -5.97
CA ILE A 406 -21.84 14.60 -4.66
C ILE A 406 -23.04 15.55 -4.80
N ILE A 407 -22.94 16.60 -5.64
CA ILE A 407 -24.05 17.53 -5.92
C ILE A 407 -25.26 16.77 -6.46
N ALA A 408 -25.05 15.90 -7.47
CA ALA A 408 -26.12 15.11 -8.07
C ALA A 408 -26.77 14.15 -7.06
N PHE A 409 -25.97 13.52 -6.20
CA PHE A 409 -26.45 12.64 -5.13
C PHE A 409 -27.29 13.42 -4.11
N LEU A 410 -26.84 14.60 -3.66
CA LEU A 410 -27.57 15.43 -2.71
C LEU A 410 -28.91 15.91 -3.29
N ASN A 411 -28.95 16.25 -4.59
CA ASN A 411 -30.19 16.56 -5.30
C ASN A 411 -31.13 15.35 -5.40
N TYR A 412 -30.59 14.17 -5.71
CA TYR A 412 -31.35 12.91 -5.75
C TYR A 412 -31.96 12.57 -4.38
N ALA A 413 -31.20 12.76 -3.30
CA ALA A 413 -31.64 12.57 -1.92
C ALA A 413 -32.44 13.77 -1.36
N ASN A 414 -33.07 14.55 -2.24
CA ASN A 414 -33.94 15.70 -1.96
C ASN A 414 -33.38 16.63 -0.88
N GLY A 415 -32.14 17.09 -1.08
CA GLY A 415 -31.47 18.01 -0.15
C GLY A 415 -31.18 17.36 1.20
N ALA A 416 -30.66 16.14 1.20
CA ALA A 416 -30.17 15.45 2.40
C ALA A 416 -29.36 16.41 3.28
N ALA A 417 -29.76 16.57 4.55
CA ALA A 417 -29.03 17.35 5.52
C ALA A 417 -27.97 16.47 6.15
N ILE A 418 -26.73 16.63 5.69
CA ILE A 418 -25.55 15.95 6.20
C ILE A 418 -24.65 16.98 6.88
N ASN A 419 -24.66 16.99 8.20
CA ASN A 419 -23.78 17.84 8.99
C ASN A 419 -23.40 17.14 10.30
N LYS A 420 -22.56 17.76 11.12
CA LYS A 420 -22.07 17.15 12.39
C LYS A 420 -23.17 16.79 13.41
N ASN A 421 -24.37 17.37 13.30
CA ASN A 421 -25.47 17.19 14.24
C ASN A 421 -26.48 16.15 13.75
N GLN A 422 -26.67 16.04 12.42
CA GLN A 422 -27.63 15.12 11.85
C GLN A 422 -27.22 14.64 10.46
N VAL A 423 -27.66 13.42 10.15
CA VAL A 423 -27.78 12.89 8.79
C VAL A 423 -29.25 12.54 8.56
N ASN A 424 -29.84 13.08 7.50
CA ASN A 424 -31.11 12.61 6.99
C ASN A 424 -31.11 12.49 5.46
N PHE A 425 -31.96 11.60 4.95
CA PHE A 425 -32.16 11.41 3.52
C PHE A 425 -33.63 11.52 3.19
N GLY A 426 -33.98 12.43 2.28
CA GLY A 426 -35.33 12.52 1.71
C GLY A 426 -35.39 11.75 0.40
N VAL A 427 -36.29 10.77 0.28
CA VAL A 427 -36.40 9.97 -0.95
C VAL A 427 -37.87 9.72 -1.32
N PRO A 428 -38.16 9.34 -2.57
CA PRO A 428 -39.48 8.87 -2.96
C PRO A 428 -39.98 7.73 -2.07
N LYS A 429 -41.30 7.66 -1.84
CA LYS A 429 -41.95 6.72 -0.92
C LYS A 429 -41.60 5.24 -1.17
N GLU A 430 -41.39 4.88 -2.43
CA GLU A 430 -41.00 3.53 -2.85
C GLU A 430 -39.60 3.15 -2.32
N ILE A 431 -38.64 4.08 -2.42
CA ILE A 431 -37.28 3.90 -1.87
C ILE A 431 -37.30 3.95 -0.36
N TYR A 432 -38.10 4.86 0.22
CA TYR A 432 -38.23 4.99 1.67
C TYR A 432 -38.66 3.68 2.34
N SER A 433 -39.64 2.98 1.76
CA SER A 433 -40.13 1.70 2.29
C SER A 433 -39.01 0.64 2.32
N LYS A 434 -38.16 0.60 1.30
CA LYS A 434 -36.97 -0.27 1.25
C LYS A 434 -35.94 0.16 2.30
N MET A 435 -35.72 1.47 2.48
CA MET A 435 -34.80 2.00 3.50
C MET A 435 -35.21 1.59 4.91
N LEU A 436 -36.51 1.63 5.25
CA LEU A 436 -37.00 1.19 6.57
C LEU A 436 -36.62 -0.28 6.85
N THR A 437 -36.82 -1.16 5.87
CA THR A 437 -36.44 -2.58 5.99
C THR A 437 -34.92 -2.75 6.15
N LYS A 438 -34.13 -2.01 5.37
CA LYS A 438 -32.65 -2.04 5.46
C LYS A 438 -32.14 -1.52 6.80
N ASN A 439 -32.70 -0.40 7.27
CA ASN A 439 -32.39 0.23 8.55
C ASN A 439 -32.67 -0.72 9.72
N GLN A 440 -33.80 -1.43 9.72
CA GLN A 440 -34.13 -2.41 10.76
C GLN A 440 -33.12 -3.57 10.81
N LYS A 441 -32.64 -4.03 9.65
CA LYS A 441 -31.72 -5.17 9.54
C LYS A 441 -30.29 -4.82 9.91
N ASN A 442 -29.72 -3.78 9.30
CA ASN A 442 -28.30 -3.47 9.34
C ASN A 442 -28.01 -1.96 9.50
N GLY A 443 -29.03 -1.15 9.81
CA GLY A 443 -28.86 0.28 10.07
C GLY A 443 -28.32 1.05 8.87
N LEU A 444 -27.51 2.07 9.19
CA LEU A 444 -26.95 3.04 8.26
C LEU A 444 -26.17 2.40 7.10
N LYS A 445 -25.43 1.31 7.34
CA LYS A 445 -24.65 0.62 6.30
C LYS A 445 -25.49 0.18 5.11
N ASP A 446 -26.60 -0.52 5.38
CA ASP A 446 -27.45 -1.02 4.31
C ASP A 446 -28.31 0.07 3.70
N VAL A 447 -28.63 1.12 4.47
CA VAL A 447 -29.33 2.31 3.95
C VAL A 447 -28.46 3.07 2.97
N THR A 448 -27.22 3.41 3.31
CA THR A 448 -26.35 4.15 2.40
C THR A 448 -26.03 3.33 1.15
N LYS A 449 -25.80 2.02 1.30
CA LYS A 449 -25.63 1.12 0.15
C LYS A 449 -26.85 1.14 -0.78
N LEU A 450 -28.06 1.03 -0.23
CA LEU A 450 -29.29 1.10 -1.03
C LEU A 450 -29.41 2.44 -1.78
N LEU A 451 -29.12 3.55 -1.11
CA LEU A 451 -29.20 4.89 -1.71
C LEU A 451 -28.19 5.08 -2.84
N VAL A 452 -26.96 4.62 -2.66
CA VAL A 452 -25.92 4.69 -3.69
C VAL A 452 -26.29 3.81 -4.88
N ASP A 453 -26.69 2.56 -4.62
CA ASP A 453 -27.08 1.62 -5.67
C ASP A 453 -28.28 2.15 -6.47
N ASP A 454 -29.29 2.78 -5.83
CA ASP A 454 -30.44 3.37 -6.54
C ASP A 454 -30.03 4.65 -7.29
N PHE A 455 -29.25 5.54 -6.67
CA PHE A 455 -28.72 6.76 -7.30
C PHE A 455 -27.95 6.45 -8.58
N LYS A 456 -27.03 5.48 -8.57
CA LYS A 456 -26.25 5.10 -9.76
C LYS A 456 -27.12 4.63 -10.93
N ASN A 457 -28.33 4.15 -10.66
CA ASN A 457 -29.29 3.71 -11.68
C ASN A 457 -30.25 4.83 -12.13
N ALA A 458 -30.27 5.97 -11.45
CA ALA A 458 -31.14 7.09 -11.77
C ALA A 458 -30.69 7.81 -13.05
N ASP A 459 -31.65 8.36 -13.80
CA ASP A 459 -31.36 9.00 -15.11
C ASP A 459 -30.38 10.18 -14.99
N ASN A 460 -30.42 10.93 -13.89
CA ASN A 460 -29.51 12.06 -13.64
C ASN A 460 -28.09 11.63 -13.23
N ALA A 461 -27.81 10.35 -13.05
CA ALA A 461 -26.49 9.82 -12.70
C ALA A 461 -25.76 9.13 -13.87
N LYS A 462 -26.50 8.67 -14.90
CA LYS A 462 -25.96 7.81 -15.98
C LYS A 462 -24.80 8.43 -16.75
N ASP A 463 -24.81 9.75 -16.92
CA ASP A 463 -23.79 10.47 -17.70
C ASP A 463 -22.69 11.10 -16.83
N LEU A 464 -22.69 10.84 -15.51
CA LEU A 464 -21.66 11.36 -14.62
C LEU A 464 -20.36 10.58 -14.79
N GLU A 465 -19.32 11.27 -15.26
CA GLU A 465 -17.96 10.72 -15.34
C GLU A 465 -17.50 10.28 -13.94
N ASP A 466 -16.85 9.11 -13.86
CA ASP A 466 -16.33 8.50 -12.63
C ASP A 466 -17.40 8.08 -11.59
N ILE A 467 -18.68 7.99 -11.97
CA ILE A 467 -19.77 7.59 -11.07
C ILE A 467 -19.49 6.24 -10.39
N GLU A 468 -18.81 5.32 -11.07
CA GLU A 468 -18.52 4.01 -10.49
C GLU A 468 -17.58 4.06 -9.28
N SER A 469 -16.68 5.04 -9.25
CA SER A 469 -15.75 5.26 -8.13
C SER A 469 -16.43 5.88 -6.91
N PHE A 470 -17.66 6.39 -7.03
CA PHE A 470 -18.38 7.03 -5.94
C PHE A 470 -19.06 6.02 -5.00
N ASN A 471 -18.92 6.25 -3.70
CA ASN A 471 -19.70 5.58 -2.67
C ASN A 471 -20.08 6.52 -1.51
N LEU A 472 -21.08 6.10 -0.75
CA LEU A 472 -21.44 6.63 0.55
C LEU A 472 -21.56 5.44 1.51
N ILE A 473 -20.68 5.39 2.50
CA ILE A 473 -20.62 4.27 3.44
C ILE A 473 -20.79 4.74 4.88
N SER A 474 -21.33 3.87 5.73
CA SER A 474 -21.18 4.01 7.18
C SER A 474 -19.73 3.77 7.57
N HIS A 475 -19.20 4.53 8.53
CA HIS A 475 -17.86 4.30 9.06
C HIS A 475 -17.74 2.86 9.62
N PRO A 476 -16.63 2.13 9.36
CA PRO A 476 -16.46 0.76 9.83
C PRO A 476 -16.63 0.55 11.35
N LEU A 477 -16.36 1.59 12.14
CA LEU A 477 -16.59 1.61 13.60
C LEU A 477 -18.08 1.67 14.00
N PHE A 478 -18.95 2.18 13.14
CA PHE A 478 -20.38 2.37 13.40
C PHE A 478 -21.28 1.76 12.30
N PRO A 479 -21.11 0.48 11.95
CA PRO A 479 -21.72 -0.08 10.73
C PRO A 479 -23.21 -0.42 10.88
N ARG A 480 -23.78 -0.36 12.10
CA ARG A 480 -25.14 -0.88 12.38
C ARG A 480 -26.06 0.12 13.06
N VAL A 481 -25.67 1.39 13.11
CA VAL A 481 -26.45 2.43 13.79
C VAL A 481 -27.80 2.59 13.11
N LYS A 482 -28.88 2.49 13.88
CA LYS A 482 -30.24 2.59 13.35
C LYS A 482 -30.72 4.03 13.37
N GLY A 483 -31.34 4.46 12.28
CA GLY A 483 -32.00 5.75 12.20
C GLY A 483 -33.44 5.67 12.70
N GLU A 484 -33.99 6.80 13.08
CA GLU A 484 -35.37 6.93 13.53
C GLU A 484 -36.24 7.64 12.49
N SER A 485 -37.50 7.22 12.37
CA SER A 485 -38.52 7.93 11.59
C SER A 485 -39.24 8.91 12.51
N ARG A 486 -39.50 10.12 12.01
CA ARG A 486 -40.18 11.17 12.78
C ARG A 486 -41.61 11.35 12.29
N TYR A 487 -42.54 11.56 13.22
CA TYR A 487 -43.95 11.82 12.91
C TYR A 487 -44.15 13.00 11.95
N ARG A 488 -43.32 14.05 12.08
CA ARG A 488 -43.39 15.26 11.25
C ARG A 488 -42.78 15.10 9.85
N ASP A 489 -42.03 14.01 9.61
CA ASP A 489 -41.35 13.78 8.34
C ASP A 489 -41.32 12.27 8.02
N PRO A 490 -42.50 11.69 7.70
CA PRO A 490 -42.67 10.23 7.57
C PRO A 490 -41.99 9.65 6.32
N SER A 491 -41.29 10.47 5.53
CA SER A 491 -40.51 10.10 4.34
C SER A 491 -39.00 10.20 4.56
N ALA A 492 -38.55 10.46 5.79
CA ALA A 492 -37.15 10.60 6.13
C ALA A 492 -36.73 9.65 7.26
N LEU A 493 -35.45 9.31 7.28
CA LEU A 493 -34.77 8.65 8.39
C LEU A 493 -33.72 9.60 8.94
N PHE A 494 -33.62 9.68 10.26
CA PHE A 494 -32.74 10.59 10.98
C PHE A 494 -31.71 9.81 11.79
N TRP A 495 -30.45 10.21 11.66
CA TRP A 495 -29.36 9.85 12.57
C TRP A 495 -28.86 11.14 13.21
N ASP A 496 -29.25 11.37 14.45
CA ASP A 496 -28.90 12.58 15.22
C ASP A 496 -28.87 12.29 16.72
N GLU A 497 -28.82 13.33 17.55
CA GLU A 497 -28.74 13.22 19.00
C GLU A 497 -29.87 12.38 19.65
N GLN A 498 -31.03 12.25 19.00
CA GLN A 498 -32.15 11.47 19.54
C GLN A 498 -31.91 9.96 19.44
N THR A 499 -31.09 9.52 18.49
CA THR A 499 -30.77 8.09 18.32
C THR A 499 -29.90 7.52 19.45
N GLN A 500 -29.32 8.37 20.31
CA GLN A 500 -28.39 8.04 21.41
C GLN A 500 -27.13 7.24 21.02
N GLU A 501 -27.02 6.77 19.77
CA GLU A 501 -25.89 6.05 19.23
C GLU A 501 -24.99 6.97 18.41
N ARG A 502 -23.67 6.79 18.53
CA ARG A 502 -22.71 7.50 17.68
C ARG A 502 -22.80 6.97 16.26
N TRP A 503 -22.78 7.86 15.28
CA TRP A 503 -22.76 7.52 13.87
C TRP A 503 -21.66 8.28 13.14
N ALA A 504 -21.21 7.70 12.03
CA ALA A 504 -20.38 8.40 11.06
C ALA A 504 -20.63 7.86 9.65
N ILE A 505 -20.57 8.75 8.66
CA ILE A 505 -20.68 8.43 7.23
C ILE A 505 -19.50 9.02 6.47
N LEU A 506 -19.12 8.39 5.36
CA LEU A 506 -18.04 8.83 4.49
C LEU A 506 -18.52 8.84 3.05
N PHE A 507 -18.38 9.99 2.40
CA PHE A 507 -18.25 10.00 0.95
C PHE A 507 -16.87 9.44 0.61
N THR A 508 -16.83 8.46 -0.29
CA THR A 508 -15.58 7.88 -0.77
C THR A 508 -15.50 7.97 -2.28
N PHE A 509 -14.27 8.03 -2.78
CA PHE A 509 -13.99 8.10 -4.21
C PHE A 509 -12.77 7.24 -4.55
N GLY A 510 -13.04 6.08 -5.16
CA GLY A 510 -12.06 5.06 -5.51
C GLY A 510 -12.56 3.64 -5.20
N GLU A 511 -11.71 2.66 -5.47
CA GLU A 511 -12.03 1.23 -5.30
C GLU A 511 -12.25 0.85 -3.83
N ASP A 512 -11.48 1.42 -2.91
CA ASP A 512 -11.62 1.24 -1.47
C ASP A 512 -11.13 2.46 -0.66
N LEU A 513 -11.29 2.39 0.68
CA LEU A 513 -10.84 3.44 1.61
C LEU A 513 -9.30 3.53 1.74
N ASP A 514 -8.60 2.43 1.54
CA ASP A 514 -7.17 2.31 1.74
C ASP A 514 -6.37 2.91 0.59
N THR A 515 -6.94 2.98 -0.62
CA THR A 515 -6.29 3.59 -1.79
C THR A 515 -7.00 4.85 -2.27
N GLY A 516 -8.31 4.96 -2.03
CA GLY A 516 -9.15 6.08 -2.49
C GLY A 516 -9.16 7.30 -1.58
N LEU A 517 -9.95 8.30 -1.99
CA LEU A 517 -10.20 9.53 -1.24
C LEU A 517 -11.44 9.38 -0.36
N PHE A 518 -11.49 10.13 0.74
CA PHE A 518 -12.63 10.10 1.65
C PHE A 518 -12.87 11.44 2.34
N TYR A 519 -14.15 11.70 2.60
CA TYR A 519 -14.61 12.86 3.34
C TYR A 519 -15.80 12.47 4.22
N SER A 520 -15.62 12.62 5.53
CA SER A 520 -16.55 12.05 6.50
C SER A 520 -17.26 13.08 7.39
N PHE A 521 -18.39 12.63 7.92
CA PHE A 521 -19.20 13.32 8.93
C PHE A 521 -19.45 12.37 10.09
N ALA A 522 -19.29 12.86 11.30
CA ALA A 522 -19.52 12.08 12.51
C ALA A 522 -20.34 12.87 13.52
N SER A 523 -21.20 12.17 14.27
CA SER A 523 -21.85 12.71 15.45
C SER A 523 -20.81 13.10 16.50
N ARG A 524 -20.98 14.27 17.13
CA ARG A 524 -20.14 14.65 18.28
C ARG A 524 -20.30 13.67 19.45
N GLN A 525 -19.23 13.49 20.22
CA GLN A 525 -19.30 12.92 21.55
C GLN A 525 -20.32 13.73 22.37
N GLN A 526 -21.40 13.12 22.86
CA GLN A 526 -22.04 13.65 24.06
C GLN A 526 -20.96 13.58 25.13
N ASN A 527 -20.43 14.74 25.55
CA ASN A 527 -19.89 14.83 26.88
C ASN A 527 -21.07 14.49 27.78
N VAL A 528 -21.06 13.26 28.33
CA VAL A 528 -21.80 13.03 29.56
C VAL A 528 -21.12 13.98 30.54
N GLU A 529 -21.70 15.16 30.73
CA GLU A 529 -21.46 15.96 31.91
C GLU A 529 -21.85 15.04 33.07
N THR A 530 -20.88 14.32 33.61
CA THR A 530 -20.96 13.85 34.97
C THR A 530 -21.15 15.10 35.79
N GLU A 531 -22.38 15.32 36.29
CA GLU A 531 -22.64 16.14 37.47
C GLU A 531 -21.80 15.59 38.63
N THR A 532 -20.50 15.90 38.64
CA THR A 532 -19.68 15.81 39.83
C THR A 532 -19.93 17.09 40.61
N ASN A 533 -20.94 17.04 41.47
CA ASN A 533 -20.91 17.85 42.68
C ASN A 533 -19.57 17.60 43.39
N ASN A 534 -18.90 18.70 43.72
CA ASN A 534 -17.72 18.86 44.57
C ASN A 534 -17.29 17.60 45.36
N ASP A 535 -16.14 17.04 45.01
CA ASP A 535 -14.93 17.17 45.85
C ASP A 535 -13.75 16.40 45.23
N GLY A 536 -12.67 17.12 44.95
CA GLY A 536 -11.30 16.58 44.96
C GLY A 536 -10.85 15.72 43.77
N VAL A 537 -9.84 16.26 43.08
CA VAL A 537 -8.82 15.61 42.22
C VAL A 537 -9.02 15.77 40.72
N ASN A 538 -8.13 16.62 40.22
CA ASN A 538 -7.81 16.94 38.85
C ASN A 538 -7.19 15.72 38.13
N LEU A 539 -7.82 15.23 37.05
CA LEU A 539 -7.18 14.38 36.03
C LEU A 539 -7.69 14.80 34.65
N GLY A 540 -7.06 15.84 34.12
CA GLY A 540 -7.21 16.24 32.73
C GLY A 540 -6.54 15.26 31.76
N MET A 541 -7.02 15.34 30.50
CA MET A 541 -6.48 14.74 29.28
C MET A 541 -6.68 13.23 29.07
N PHE A 542 -7.80 12.87 28.44
CA PHE A 542 -7.81 11.74 27.51
C PHE A 542 -7.25 12.22 26.16
N LYS A 543 -5.96 11.94 25.95
CA LYS A 543 -5.26 12.03 24.65
C LYS A 543 -5.51 10.71 23.89
N LYS A 544 -5.98 10.85 22.64
CA LYS A 544 -5.83 9.97 21.45
C LYS A 544 -5.90 8.43 21.66
N VAL A 545 -6.86 7.80 20.98
CA VAL A 545 -6.92 6.34 20.73
C VAL A 545 -6.18 6.01 19.44
#